data_AF-A0A537Y7L5-F1
#
_entry.id   AF-A0A537Y7L5-F1
#
_cell.length_a   1.000
_cell.length_b   1.000
_cell.length_c   1.000
_cell.angle_alpha   90.00
_cell.angle_beta   90.00
_cell.angle_gamma   90.00
#
_symmetry.space_group_name_H-M   'P 1'
#
loop_
_entity.id
_entity.type
_entity.pdbx_description
1 polymer ?
#
loop_
_entity_poly.entity_id
_entity_poly.type
_entity_poly.pdbx_seq_one_letter_code
_entity_poly.pdbx_strand_id
1 'polypeptide(L)'
;MTVIRVNPDSVRQYASAAQQQFDAIRVELQGLVNDATTVRYFGPNSVDFKNHCGQMASDFGRRLAQDLGQIAEAVRSSTTAIATSLGGAPISMSVNGAPIPLPTVPAGDGSVEIDTSGLEGLKPVVARHIDAISTQIDAHLRNLQNTDWQGQAKETAVTAVSGFSNAAKNLASDARTSITSYIDKQINLVLAGDR
;
A
#
# COMPACT_ATOMS: atom_id res chain seq x y z
N MET A 1 1.28 -30.52 -24.78
CA MET A 1 0.69 -31.31 -23.69
C MET A 1 0.54 -30.37 -22.50
N THR A 2 -0.66 -29.89 -22.18
CA THR A 2 -0.89 -28.92 -21.10
C THR A 2 -1.11 -29.70 -19.81
N VAL A 3 -0.05 -29.94 -19.05
CA VAL A 3 -0.16 -30.58 -17.74
C VAL A 3 -0.82 -29.61 -16.78
N ILE A 4 -2.00 -29.98 -16.28
CA ILE A 4 -2.64 -29.28 -15.16
C ILE A 4 -2.27 -30.04 -13.90
N ARG A 5 -1.52 -29.39 -13.01
CA ARG A 5 -1.15 -29.94 -11.71
C ARG A 5 -1.49 -28.91 -10.65
N VAL A 6 -2.20 -29.34 -9.61
CA VAL A 6 -2.53 -28.47 -8.48
C VAL A 6 -2.23 -29.23 -7.20
N ASN A 7 -1.41 -28.63 -6.35
CA ASN A 7 -1.20 -29.05 -4.98
C ASN A 7 -2.02 -28.11 -4.06
N PRO A 8 -3.17 -28.58 -3.54
CA PRO A 8 -4.07 -27.74 -2.74
C PRO A 8 -3.40 -27.11 -1.52
N ASP A 9 -2.47 -27.81 -0.88
CA ASP A 9 -1.79 -27.30 0.31
C ASP A 9 -0.86 -26.14 -0.02
N SER A 10 -0.18 -26.19 -1.16
CA SER A 10 0.64 -25.07 -1.64
C SER A 10 -0.20 -23.83 -1.91
N VAL A 11 -1.39 -23.99 -2.50
CA VAL A 11 -2.25 -22.84 -2.79
C VAL A 11 -2.90 -22.28 -1.50
N ARG A 12 -3.23 -23.13 -0.52
CA ARG A 12 -3.68 -22.68 0.82
C ARG A 12 -2.60 -21.92 1.58
N GLN A 13 -1.36 -22.40 1.54
CA GLN A 13 -0.21 -21.70 2.13
C GLN A 13 -0.02 -20.31 1.50
N TYR A 14 -0.13 -20.24 0.17
CA TYR A 14 -0.11 -18.97 -0.53
C TYR A 14 -1.23 -18.04 -0.09
N ALA A 15 -2.47 -18.53 0.05
CA ALA A 15 -3.59 -17.71 0.54
C ALA A 15 -3.33 -17.10 1.93
N SER A 16 -2.78 -17.90 2.85
CA SER A 16 -2.38 -17.40 4.18
C SER A 16 -1.25 -16.36 4.09
N ALA A 17 -0.26 -16.58 3.23
CA ALA A 17 0.85 -15.65 3.05
C ALA A 17 0.36 -14.33 2.42
N ALA A 18 -0.56 -14.40 1.45
CA ALA A 18 -1.18 -13.24 0.83
C ALA A 18 -1.94 -12.39 1.85
N GLN A 19 -2.69 -13.03 2.76
CA GLN A 19 -3.36 -12.32 3.85
C GLN A 19 -2.37 -11.54 4.72
N GLN A 20 -1.28 -12.18 5.16
CA GLN A 20 -0.26 -11.55 5.99
C GLN A 20 0.41 -10.37 5.27
N GLN A 21 0.62 -10.47 3.96
CA GLN A 21 1.18 -9.40 3.15
C GLN A 21 0.21 -8.21 3.02
N PHE A 22 -1.08 -8.45 2.83
CA PHE A 22 -2.08 -7.39 2.81
C PHE A 22 -2.21 -6.69 4.16
N ASP A 23 -2.16 -7.45 5.26
CA ASP A 23 -2.16 -6.89 6.61
C ASP A 23 -0.90 -6.05 6.87
N ALA A 24 0.27 -6.51 6.43
CA ALA A 24 1.52 -5.76 6.52
C ALA A 24 1.46 -4.45 5.72
N ILE A 25 0.93 -4.48 4.49
CA ILE A 25 0.72 -3.26 3.69
C ILE A 25 -0.18 -2.27 4.43
N ARG A 26 -1.26 -2.75 5.05
CA ARG A 26 -2.17 -1.91 5.84
C ARG A 26 -1.47 -1.25 7.03
N VAL A 27 -0.60 -1.98 7.73
CA VAL A 27 0.21 -1.44 8.83
C VAL A 27 1.14 -0.33 8.32
N GLU A 28 1.82 -0.55 7.19
CA GLU A 28 2.70 0.47 6.60
C GLU A 28 1.95 1.72 6.14
N LEU A 29 0.75 1.55 5.56
CA LEU A 29 -0.12 2.68 5.21
C LEU A 29 -0.56 3.49 6.43
N GLN A 30 -0.93 2.82 7.52
CA GLN A 30 -1.26 3.50 8.77
C GLN A 30 -0.03 4.23 9.35
N GLY A 31 1.14 3.60 9.29
CA GLY A 31 2.42 4.22 9.68
C GLY A 31 2.70 5.51 8.91
N LEU A 32 2.55 5.46 7.58
CA LEU A 32 2.70 6.64 6.72
C LEU A 32 1.76 7.78 7.12
N VAL A 33 0.47 7.49 7.35
CA VAL A 33 -0.52 8.51 7.77
C VAL A 33 -0.16 9.09 9.15
N ASN A 34 0.27 8.25 10.10
CA ASN A 34 0.64 8.68 11.43
C ASN A 34 1.91 9.56 11.40
N ASP A 35 2.95 9.16 10.69
CA ASP A 35 4.20 9.92 10.61
C ASP A 35 3.99 11.26 9.88
N ALA A 36 3.14 11.28 8.84
CA ALA A 36 2.78 12.51 8.12
C ALA A 36 2.01 13.51 8.98
N THR A 37 1.14 13.04 9.88
CA THR A 37 0.30 13.90 10.74
C THR A 37 0.98 14.32 12.04
N THR A 38 1.98 13.55 12.50
CA THR A 38 2.74 13.81 13.74
C THR A 38 4.05 14.54 13.52
N VAL A 39 4.42 14.85 12.28
CA VAL A 39 5.63 15.62 11.97
C VAL A 39 5.71 16.90 12.80
N ARG A 40 6.91 17.20 13.29
CA ARG A 40 7.20 18.38 14.10
C ARG A 40 7.16 19.63 13.22
N TYR A 41 5.96 20.12 12.94
CA TYR A 41 5.69 21.35 12.21
C TYR A 41 4.61 22.11 12.97
N PHE A 42 4.90 23.34 13.39
CA PHE A 42 3.99 24.19 14.16
C PHE A 42 3.83 25.56 13.47
N GLY A 43 2.80 26.29 13.88
CA GLY A 43 2.40 27.57 13.29
C GLY A 43 1.05 27.51 12.56
N PRO A 44 0.57 28.66 12.03
CA PRO A 44 -0.81 28.81 11.54
C PRO A 44 -1.17 27.86 10.39
N ASN A 45 -0.18 27.53 9.54
CA ASN A 45 -0.38 26.65 8.37
C ASN A 45 -0.09 25.17 8.68
N SER A 46 0.30 24.84 9.91
CA SER A 46 0.75 23.48 10.26
C SER A 46 -0.36 22.45 10.31
N VAL A 47 -1.53 22.85 10.80
CA VAL A 47 -2.71 22.01 10.85
C VAL A 47 -3.16 21.67 9.43
N ASP A 48 -3.24 22.66 8.54
CA ASP A 48 -3.62 22.47 7.14
C ASP A 48 -2.62 21.58 6.40
N PHE A 49 -1.32 21.80 6.59
CA PHE A 49 -0.27 20.97 6.02
C PHE A 49 -0.41 19.50 6.47
N LYS A 50 -0.55 19.26 7.78
CA LYS A 50 -0.68 17.91 8.35
C LYS A 50 -1.95 17.23 7.86
N ASN A 51 -3.06 17.96 7.79
CA ASN A 51 -4.32 17.48 7.24
C ASN A 51 -4.18 17.08 5.76
N HIS A 52 -3.52 17.92 4.95
CA HIS A 52 -3.34 17.66 3.53
C HIS A 52 -2.40 16.47 3.28
N CYS A 53 -1.28 16.39 4.00
CA CYS A 53 -0.37 15.24 3.97
C CYS A 53 -1.04 13.95 4.40
N GLY A 54 -1.78 13.99 5.51
CA GLY A 54 -2.59 12.85 5.96
C GLY A 54 -3.60 12.43 4.90
N GLN A 55 -4.30 13.38 4.28
CA GLN A 55 -5.30 13.11 3.26
C GLN A 55 -4.68 12.49 2.00
N MET A 56 -3.53 12.97 1.52
CA MET A 56 -2.80 12.35 0.41
C MET A 56 -2.40 10.89 0.73
N ALA A 57 -1.90 10.63 1.94
CA ALA A 57 -1.54 9.29 2.39
C ALA A 57 -2.78 8.37 2.53
N SER A 58 -3.88 8.89 3.05
CA SER A 58 -5.16 8.16 3.17
C SER A 58 -5.76 7.85 1.80
N ASP A 59 -5.73 8.79 0.85
CA ASP A 59 -6.22 8.59 -0.52
C ASP A 59 -5.39 7.55 -1.27
N PHE A 60 -4.06 7.58 -1.09
CA PHE A 60 -3.17 6.53 -1.56
C PHE A 60 -3.56 5.17 -0.97
N GLY A 61 -3.72 5.07 0.35
CA GLY A 61 -4.11 3.84 1.02
C GLY A 61 -5.45 3.28 0.54
N ARG A 62 -6.44 4.16 0.29
CA ARG A 62 -7.74 3.77 -0.29
C ARG A 62 -7.60 3.17 -1.69
N ARG A 63 -6.85 3.83 -2.57
CA ARG A 63 -6.63 3.34 -3.95
C ARG A 63 -5.87 2.03 -3.95
N LEU A 64 -4.81 1.93 -3.13
CA LEU A 64 -4.06 0.69 -2.98
C LEU A 64 -4.95 -0.45 -2.47
N ALA A 65 -5.81 -0.20 -1.47
CA ALA A 65 -6.75 -1.20 -0.98
C ALA A 65 -7.74 -1.70 -2.06
N GLN A 66 -8.15 -0.83 -2.99
CA GLN A 66 -8.97 -1.23 -4.15
C GLN A 66 -8.19 -2.16 -5.09
N ASP A 67 -6.95 -1.82 -5.43
CA ASP A 67 -6.10 -2.65 -6.29
C ASP A 67 -5.81 -4.01 -5.64
N LEU A 68 -5.54 -4.03 -4.33
CA LEU A 68 -5.37 -5.28 -3.57
C LEU A 68 -6.66 -6.11 -3.57
N GLY A 69 -7.83 -5.48 -3.45
CA GLY A 69 -9.11 -6.17 -3.58
C GLY A 69 -9.31 -6.83 -4.94
N GLN A 70 -8.90 -6.15 -6.03
CA GLN A 70 -8.94 -6.72 -7.39
C GLN A 70 -7.95 -7.88 -7.56
N ILE A 71 -6.76 -7.78 -6.97
CA ILE A 71 -5.77 -8.88 -6.90
C ILE A 71 -6.38 -10.11 -6.23
N ALA A 72 -6.99 -9.92 -5.04
CA ALA A 72 -7.55 -11.02 -4.29
C ALA A 72 -8.71 -11.70 -5.04
N GLU A 73 -9.55 -10.91 -5.72
CA GLU A 73 -10.64 -11.44 -6.53
C GLU A 73 -10.14 -12.22 -7.77
N ALA A 74 -9.13 -11.71 -8.47
CA ALA A 74 -8.55 -12.40 -9.62
C ALA A 74 -7.97 -13.78 -9.26
N VAL A 75 -7.30 -13.85 -8.10
CA VAL A 75 -6.77 -15.10 -7.55
C VAL A 75 -7.89 -16.04 -7.09
N ARG A 76 -8.89 -15.51 -6.37
CA ARG A 76 -10.06 -16.29 -5.91
C ARG A 76 -10.80 -16.91 -7.10
N SER A 77 -11.06 -16.13 -8.15
CA SER A 77 -11.72 -16.61 -9.37
C SER A 77 -10.91 -17.73 -10.04
N SER A 78 -9.61 -17.53 -10.20
CA SER A 78 -8.72 -18.51 -10.85
C SER A 78 -8.59 -19.82 -10.06
N THR A 79 -8.56 -19.73 -8.73
CA THR A 79 -8.47 -20.90 -7.83
C THR A 79 -9.82 -21.61 -7.65
N THR A 80 -10.94 -20.88 -7.69
CA THR A 80 -12.29 -21.45 -7.64
C THR A 80 -12.57 -22.31 -8.87
N ALA A 81 -12.21 -21.83 -10.07
CA ALA A 81 -12.39 -22.60 -11.30
C ALA A 81 -11.69 -23.97 -11.22
N ILE A 82 -10.50 -24.01 -10.62
CA ILE A 82 -9.74 -25.23 -10.37
C ILE A 82 -10.39 -26.11 -9.31
N ALA A 83 -10.78 -25.52 -8.18
CA ALA A 83 -11.42 -26.25 -7.09
C ALA A 83 -12.68 -26.97 -7.60
N THR A 84 -13.49 -26.31 -8.42
CA THR A 84 -14.66 -26.90 -9.08
C THR A 84 -14.28 -28.03 -10.04
N SER A 85 -13.22 -27.87 -10.86
CA SER A 85 -12.80 -28.89 -11.82
C SER A 85 -12.12 -30.11 -11.20
N LEU A 86 -11.50 -29.98 -10.03
CA LEU A 86 -10.73 -31.03 -9.36
C LEU A 86 -11.44 -31.64 -8.13
N GLY A 87 -12.66 -31.19 -7.81
CA GLY A 87 -13.43 -31.68 -6.66
C GLY A 87 -12.97 -31.15 -5.30
N GLY A 88 -12.29 -30.01 -5.27
CA GLY A 88 -11.80 -29.35 -4.05
C GLY A 88 -12.69 -28.19 -3.57
N ALA A 89 -12.36 -27.65 -2.40
CA ALA A 89 -13.01 -26.43 -1.88
C ALA A 89 -12.34 -25.16 -2.45
N PRO A 90 -13.11 -24.10 -2.78
CA PRO A 90 -12.56 -22.81 -3.17
C PRO A 90 -11.66 -22.22 -2.09
N ILE A 91 -10.66 -21.46 -2.50
CA ILE A 91 -9.77 -20.75 -1.58
C ILE A 91 -10.41 -19.41 -1.24
N SER A 92 -10.50 -19.10 0.05
CA SER A 92 -10.91 -17.78 0.50
C SER A 92 -9.67 -16.93 0.77
N MET A 93 -9.68 -15.72 0.22
CA MET A 93 -8.76 -14.64 0.59
C MET A 93 -9.61 -13.41 0.83
N SER A 94 -9.28 -12.64 1.87
CA SER A 94 -10.03 -11.44 2.22
C SER A 94 -9.09 -10.26 2.30
N VAL A 95 -9.34 -9.22 1.50
CA VAL A 95 -8.63 -7.96 1.67
C VAL A 95 -9.47 -7.08 2.56
N ASN A 96 -8.87 -6.59 3.66
CA ASN A 96 -9.50 -5.55 4.45
C ASN A 96 -9.46 -4.22 3.69
N GLY A 97 -10.48 -3.99 2.86
CA GLY A 97 -10.67 -2.76 2.10
C GLY A 97 -11.19 -1.57 2.92
N ALA A 98 -11.28 -1.69 4.25
CA ALA A 98 -11.73 -0.57 5.07
C ALA A 98 -10.77 0.62 4.93
N PRO A 99 -11.27 1.86 4.88
CA PRO A 99 -10.42 3.05 4.82
C PRO A 99 -9.36 3.07 5.92
N ILE A 100 -8.20 3.64 5.61
CA ILE A 100 -7.18 3.95 6.62
C ILE A 100 -7.68 5.19 7.39
N PRO A 101 -7.89 5.10 8.71
CA PRO A 101 -8.37 6.23 9.49
C PRO A 101 -7.33 7.35 9.53
N LEU A 102 -7.79 8.57 9.30
CA LEU A 102 -7.02 9.79 9.52
C LEU A 102 -7.04 10.13 11.01
N PRO A 103 -5.88 10.21 11.69
CA PRO A 103 -5.81 10.67 13.06
C PRO A 103 -6.18 12.16 13.15
N THR A 104 -6.75 12.56 14.28
CA THR A 104 -7.06 13.97 14.54
C THR A 104 -5.75 14.76 14.70
N VAL A 105 -5.55 15.79 13.90
CA VAL A 105 -4.44 16.73 14.06
C VAL A 105 -4.82 17.73 15.14
N PRO A 106 -4.09 17.80 16.27
CA PRO A 106 -4.38 18.77 17.32
C PRO A 106 -4.16 20.19 16.81
N ALA A 107 -5.04 21.11 17.21
CA ALA A 107 -4.79 22.53 17.02
C ALA A 107 -3.50 22.90 17.75
N GLY A 108 -2.61 23.65 17.09
CA GLY A 108 -1.38 24.11 17.71
C GLY A 108 -1.66 24.89 19.00
N ASP A 109 -0.68 24.93 19.90
CA ASP A 109 -0.72 25.66 21.17
C ASP A 109 -0.64 27.20 21.00
N GLY A 110 -0.79 27.69 19.77
CA GLY A 110 -0.63 29.10 19.41
C GLY A 110 0.82 29.53 19.16
N SER A 111 1.80 28.64 19.36
CA SER A 111 3.20 28.92 19.02
C SER A 111 3.44 28.81 17.50
N VAL A 112 4.40 29.60 17.03
CA VAL A 112 4.91 29.54 15.65
C VAL A 112 6.35 29.03 15.71
N GLU A 113 6.51 27.71 15.63
CA GLU A 113 7.81 27.05 15.51
C GLU A 113 7.84 26.26 14.20
N ILE A 114 8.59 26.78 13.23
CA ILE A 114 8.76 26.12 11.96
C ILE A 114 10.07 25.36 11.97
N ASP A 115 9.99 24.05 12.24
CA ASP A 115 11.12 23.14 12.13
C ASP A 115 11.19 22.57 10.71
N THR A 116 11.94 23.25 9.84
CA THR A 116 12.22 22.77 8.47
C THR A 116 13.00 21.47 8.47
N SER A 117 13.81 21.20 9.51
CA SER A 117 14.54 19.94 9.63
C SER A 117 13.60 18.75 9.90
N GLY A 118 12.50 18.97 10.65
CA GLY A 118 11.42 18.00 10.81
C GLY A 118 10.70 17.68 9.50
N LEU A 119 10.46 18.69 8.66
CA LEU A 119 9.89 18.51 7.32
C LEU A 119 10.84 17.77 6.38
N GLU A 120 12.13 18.11 6.39
CA GLU A 120 13.16 17.40 5.62
C GLU A 120 13.29 15.94 6.08
N GLY A 121 13.22 15.70 7.39
CA GLY A 121 13.24 14.37 8.00
C GLY A 121 12.03 13.49 7.63
N LEU A 122 10.89 14.08 7.26
CA LEU A 122 9.71 13.33 6.83
C LEU A 122 9.91 12.64 5.46
N LYS A 123 10.71 13.22 4.56
CA LYS A 123 10.94 12.67 3.21
C LYS A 123 11.51 11.24 3.21
N PRO A 124 12.62 10.93 3.93
CA PRO A 124 13.12 9.57 4.01
C PRO A 124 12.16 8.61 4.72
N VAL A 125 11.32 9.10 5.64
CA VAL A 125 10.29 8.29 6.30
C VAL A 125 9.20 7.86 5.30
N VAL A 126 8.70 8.80 4.49
CA VAL A 126 7.74 8.52 3.40
C VAL A 126 8.32 7.49 2.43
N ALA A 127 9.59 7.66 2.02
CA ALA A 127 10.27 6.70 1.15
C ALA A 127 10.32 5.30 1.76
N ARG A 128 10.69 5.18 3.04
CA ARG A 128 10.77 3.90 3.76
C ARG A 128 9.43 3.14 3.74
N HIS A 129 8.32 3.81 4.04
CA HIS A 129 7.00 3.17 4.02
C HIS A 129 6.61 2.68 2.63
N ILE A 130 6.90 3.48 1.60
CA ILE A 130 6.59 3.16 0.20
C ILE A 130 7.43 1.99 -0.30
N ASP A 131 8.71 1.94 0.07
CA ASP A 131 9.61 0.83 -0.25
C ASP A 131 9.17 -0.46 0.46
N ALA A 132 8.71 -0.37 1.72
CA ALA A 132 8.16 -1.49 2.47
C ALA A 132 6.89 -2.04 1.81
N ILE A 133 5.95 -1.17 1.41
CA ILE A 133 4.73 -1.55 0.67
C ILE A 133 5.10 -2.25 -0.64
N SER A 134 6.02 -1.69 -1.42
CA SER A 134 6.47 -2.26 -2.69
C SER A 134 7.09 -3.65 -2.49
N THR A 135 7.86 -3.83 -1.42
CA THR A 135 8.45 -5.13 -1.05
C THR A 135 7.38 -6.19 -0.76
N GLN A 136 6.30 -5.83 -0.05
CA GLN A 136 5.19 -6.75 0.22
C GLN A 136 4.44 -7.14 -1.07
N ILE A 137 4.24 -6.19 -1.99
CA ILE A 137 3.62 -6.45 -3.30
C ILE A 137 4.46 -7.43 -4.12
N ASP A 138 5.78 -7.22 -4.20
CA ASP A 138 6.67 -8.11 -4.93
C ASP A 138 6.74 -9.50 -4.28
N ALA A 139 6.73 -9.57 -2.94
CA ALA A 139 6.68 -10.82 -2.21
C ALA A 139 5.37 -11.59 -2.46
N HIS A 140 4.24 -10.89 -2.59
CA HIS A 140 2.95 -11.49 -2.92
C HIS A 140 2.95 -12.15 -4.30
N LEU A 141 3.42 -11.42 -5.32
CA LEU A 141 3.56 -11.95 -6.67
C LEU A 141 4.50 -13.16 -6.71
N ARG A 142 5.65 -13.07 -6.02
CA ARG A 142 6.63 -14.17 -5.93
C ARG A 142 6.02 -15.42 -5.29
N ASN A 143 5.25 -15.26 -4.22
CA ASN A 143 4.58 -16.38 -3.56
C ASN A 143 3.58 -17.08 -4.48
N LEU A 144 2.78 -16.31 -5.24
CA LEU A 144 1.86 -16.88 -6.23
C LEU A 144 2.63 -17.67 -7.32
N GLN A 145 3.72 -17.10 -7.83
CA GLN A 145 4.56 -17.75 -8.85
C GLN A 145 5.16 -19.08 -8.33
N ASN A 146 5.57 -19.11 -7.07
CA ASN A 146 6.20 -20.27 -6.43
C ASN A 146 5.24 -21.36 -5.97
N THR A 147 3.92 -21.18 -6.12
CA THR A 147 2.95 -22.23 -5.81
C THR A 147 3.19 -23.48 -6.65
N ASP A 148 2.97 -24.68 -6.08
CA ASP A 148 2.92 -25.96 -6.80
C ASP A 148 1.57 -26.10 -7.53
N TRP A 149 1.35 -25.15 -8.44
CA TRP A 149 0.23 -25.07 -9.35
C TRP A 149 0.83 -24.89 -10.75
N GLN A 150 0.28 -25.58 -11.75
CA GLN A 150 0.63 -25.52 -13.15
C GLN A 150 -0.63 -25.55 -14.02
N GLY A 151 -0.59 -24.83 -15.14
CA GLY A 151 -1.66 -24.77 -16.14
C GLY A 151 -2.12 -23.34 -16.42
N GLN A 152 -2.96 -23.20 -17.45
CA GLN A 152 -3.42 -21.91 -17.98
C GLN A 152 -4.01 -20.98 -16.91
N ALA A 153 -4.77 -21.53 -15.96
CA ALA A 153 -5.36 -20.73 -14.90
C ALA A 153 -4.30 -20.08 -13.99
N LYS A 154 -3.14 -20.72 -13.79
CA LYS A 154 -2.03 -20.10 -13.04
C LYS A 154 -1.44 -18.96 -13.82
N GLU A 155 -1.22 -19.16 -15.11
CA GLU A 155 -0.64 -18.15 -15.99
C GLU A 155 -1.54 -16.91 -16.05
N THR A 156 -2.86 -17.09 -16.15
CA THR A 156 -3.84 -16.02 -16.08
C THR A 156 -3.78 -15.29 -14.73
N ALA A 157 -3.75 -16.02 -13.61
CA ALA A 157 -3.65 -15.43 -12.28
C ALA A 157 -2.35 -14.63 -12.11
N VAL A 158 -1.20 -15.21 -12.47
CA VAL A 158 0.12 -14.55 -12.39
C VAL A 158 0.15 -13.31 -13.27
N THR A 159 -0.41 -13.36 -14.48
CA THR A 159 -0.47 -12.21 -15.39
C THR A 159 -1.32 -11.09 -14.80
N ALA A 160 -2.52 -11.40 -14.30
CA ALA A 160 -3.41 -10.42 -13.67
C ALA A 160 -2.75 -9.79 -12.43
N VAL A 161 -2.24 -10.62 -11.51
CA VAL A 161 -1.59 -10.15 -10.29
C VAL A 161 -0.35 -9.34 -10.59
N SER A 162 0.45 -9.70 -11.60
CA SER A 162 1.60 -8.90 -12.05
C SER A 162 1.17 -7.52 -12.56
N GLY A 163 0.12 -7.46 -13.37
CA GLY A 163 -0.44 -6.20 -13.87
C GLY A 163 -0.88 -5.26 -12.73
N PHE A 164 -1.66 -5.76 -11.79
CA PHE A 164 -2.09 -4.98 -10.62
C PHE A 164 -0.92 -4.64 -9.69
N SER A 165 0.05 -5.54 -9.51
CA SER A 165 1.25 -5.28 -8.70
C SER A 165 2.06 -4.11 -9.28
N ASN A 166 2.19 -4.03 -10.61
CA ASN A 166 2.86 -2.92 -11.26
C ASN A 166 2.07 -1.61 -11.14
N ALA A 167 0.74 -1.66 -11.30
CA ALA A 167 -0.12 -0.50 -11.09
C ALA A 167 -0.01 0.05 -9.66
N ALA A 168 -0.07 -0.84 -8.66
CA ALA A 168 0.08 -0.50 -7.25
C ALA A 168 1.46 0.13 -6.93
N LYS A 169 2.54 -0.38 -7.52
CA LYS A 169 3.89 0.20 -7.37
C LYS A 169 4.00 1.57 -8.03
N ASN A 170 3.41 1.76 -9.20
CA ASN A 170 3.37 3.06 -9.86
C ASN A 170 2.60 4.07 -9.00
N LEU A 171 1.43 3.68 -8.47
CA LEU A 171 0.65 4.50 -7.55
C LEU A 171 1.45 4.87 -6.29
N ALA A 172 2.23 3.94 -5.74
CA ALA A 172 3.09 4.19 -4.59
C ALA A 172 4.22 5.19 -4.93
N SER A 173 4.82 5.08 -6.13
CA SER A 173 5.81 6.05 -6.63
C SER A 173 5.21 7.45 -6.84
N ASP A 174 4.00 7.53 -7.37
CA ASP A 174 3.29 8.80 -7.57
C ASP A 174 2.95 9.46 -6.23
N ALA A 175 2.51 8.66 -5.24
CA ALA A 175 2.26 9.13 -3.88
C ALA A 175 3.54 9.67 -3.23
N ARG A 176 4.68 8.96 -3.37
CA ARG A 176 6.00 9.42 -2.91
C ARG A 176 6.32 10.80 -3.47
N THR A 177 6.19 10.94 -4.79
CA THR A 177 6.51 12.16 -5.51
C THR A 177 5.62 13.31 -5.07
N SER A 178 4.32 13.06 -4.94
CA SER A 178 3.32 14.06 -4.55
C SER A 178 3.55 14.58 -3.13
N ILE A 179 3.73 13.66 -2.16
CA ILE A 179 3.98 14.02 -0.76
C ILE A 179 5.31 14.76 -0.63
N THR A 180 6.38 14.27 -1.27
CA THR A 180 7.71 14.91 -1.22
C THR A 180 7.68 16.30 -1.85
N SER A 181 7.02 16.47 -3.00
CA SER A 181 6.87 17.77 -3.66
C SER A 181 6.07 18.76 -2.82
N TYR A 182 5.06 18.29 -2.08
CA TYR A 182 4.30 19.14 -1.18
C TYR A 182 5.12 19.57 0.04
N ILE A 183 5.92 18.66 0.61
CA ILE A 183 6.92 18.98 1.66
C ILE A 183 7.90 20.05 1.15
N ASP A 184 8.46 19.88 -0.05
CA ASP A 184 9.41 20.82 -0.67
C ASP A 184 8.80 22.21 -0.87
N LYS A 185 7.56 22.26 -1.38
CA LYS A 185 6.83 23.53 -1.52
C LYS A 185 6.69 24.23 -0.19
N GLN A 186 6.36 23.49 0.87
CA GLN A 186 6.20 24.09 2.20
C GLN A 186 7.52 24.60 2.77
N ILE A 187 8.61 23.85 2.63
CA ILE A 187 9.95 24.30 3.04
C ILE A 187 10.32 25.60 2.30
N ASN A 188 10.14 25.63 0.97
CA ASN A 188 10.46 26.81 0.16
C ASN A 188 9.62 28.05 0.53
N LEU A 189 8.33 27.87 0.83
CA LEU A 189 7.45 28.96 1.27
C LEU A 189 7.93 29.56 2.60
N VAL A 190 8.34 28.70 3.54
CA VAL A 190 8.89 29.13 4.82
C VAL A 190 10.19 29.91 4.63
N LEU A 191 11.14 29.36 3.86
CA LEU A 191 12.43 30.00 3.60
C LEU A 191 12.30 31.31 2.82
N ALA A 192 11.30 31.44 1.95
CA ALA A 192 11.02 32.67 1.23
C ALA A 192 10.42 33.75 2.13
N GLY A 193 9.62 33.36 3.13
CA GLY A 193 9.04 34.30 4.11
C GLY A 193 10.02 34.81 5.17
N ASP A 194 11.19 34.17 5.31
CA ASP A 194 12.28 34.60 6.19
C ASP A 194 13.21 35.66 5.55
N ARG A 195 13.00 35.98 4.26
CA ARG A 195 13.76 36.99 3.51
C ARG A 195 13.01 38.32 3.44
#